data_AF-A0A2V6LR55-F1
#
_entry.id   AF-A0A2V6LR55-F1
#
_cell.length_a   1.000
_cell.length_b   1.000
_cell.length_c   1.000
_cell.angle_alpha   90.00
_cell.angle_beta   90.00
_cell.angle_gamma   90.00
#
_symmetry.space_group_name_H-M   'P 1'
#
loop_
_entity.id
_entity.type
_entity.pdbx_description
1 polymer ?
#
loop_
_entity_poly.entity_id
_entity_poly.type
_entity_poly.pdbx_seq_one_letter_code
_entity_poly.pdbx_strand_id
1 'polypeptide(L)'
;MPGQVKVTLGRGQQQFVADVPVELLAPSLRLPNSEFVAVVNGRDLVRVELAGNAWLIIQNQIRDVLNSDWDPIGVADIVADEYDMYIGHIHSLLAKAASEKDISDYLLWLEVERMGLTGTSVDQRLRVARNLQSLRLPPLENPM
;
A
#
# COMPACT_ATOMS: atom_id res chain seq x y z
N MET A 1 -29.25 -24.47 2.73
CA MET A 1 -29.12 -23.05 2.40
C MET A 1 -27.71 -22.81 1.90
N PRO A 2 -27.48 -21.99 0.86
CA PRO A 2 -26.11 -21.59 0.52
C PRO A 2 -25.46 -20.94 1.76
N GLY A 3 -24.17 -21.22 1.98
CA GLY A 3 -23.46 -20.74 3.16
C GLY A 3 -23.37 -19.21 3.15
N GLN A 4 -23.43 -18.59 4.32
CA GLN A 4 -23.23 -17.14 4.48
C GLN A 4 -22.14 -16.86 5.49
N VAL A 5 -21.41 -15.77 5.29
CA VAL A 5 -20.40 -15.24 6.23
C VAL A 5 -20.79 -13.82 6.62
N LYS A 6 -20.64 -13.49 7.91
CA LYS A 6 -20.78 -12.12 8.38
C LYS A 6 -19.52 -11.34 8.03
N VAL A 7 -19.68 -10.28 7.25
CA VAL A 7 -18.60 -9.37 6.86
C VAL A 7 -18.91 -7.99 7.40
N THR A 8 -17.94 -7.40 8.10
CA THR A 8 -17.98 -5.99 8.46
C THR A 8 -17.41 -5.18 7.31
N LEU A 9 -18.24 -4.37 6.66
CA LEU A 9 -17.86 -3.50 5.56
C LEU A 9 -17.78 -2.06 6.08
N GLY A 10 -16.68 -1.38 5.77
CA GLY A 10 -16.42 -0.01 6.22
C GLY A 10 -16.04 0.92 5.08
N ARG A 11 -16.56 2.15 5.10
CA ARG A 11 -16.05 3.27 4.29
C ARG A 11 -15.95 4.52 5.17
N GLY A 12 -14.73 4.93 5.49
CA GLY A 12 -14.49 6.00 6.46
C GLY A 12 -15.02 5.65 7.85
N GLN A 13 -15.82 6.54 8.46
CA GLN A 13 -16.43 6.31 9.78
C GLN A 13 -17.69 5.44 9.75
N GLN A 14 -18.22 5.10 8.56
CA GLN A 14 -19.41 4.27 8.45
C GLN A 14 -19.03 2.79 8.34
N GLN A 15 -19.51 1.98 9.28
CA GLN A 15 -19.38 0.53 9.26
C GLN A 15 -20.76 -0.13 9.30
N PHE A 16 -20.94 -1.21 8.56
CA PHE A 16 -22.13 -2.04 8.62
C PHE A 16 -21.75 -3.53 8.50
N VAL A 17 -22.57 -4.37 9.11
CA VAL A 17 -22.44 -5.83 8.99
C VAL A 17 -23.39 -6.30 7.90
N ALA A 18 -22.89 -7.07 6.95
CA ALA A 18 -23.68 -7.71 5.90
C ALA A 18 -23.51 -9.24 5.96
N ASP A 19 -24.59 -9.98 5.71
CA ASP A 19 -24.54 -11.43 5.49
C ASP A 19 -24.21 -11.66 4.01
N VAL A 20 -22.99 -12.13 3.74
CA VAL A 20 -22.46 -12.29 2.38
C VAL A 20 -22.52 -13.77 1.97
N PRO A 21 -23.10 -14.11 0.81
CA PRO A 21 -23.04 -15.46 0.25
C PRO A 21 -21.58 -15.90 0.02
N VAL A 22 -21.22 -17.11 0.45
CA VAL A 22 -19.85 -17.64 0.31
C VAL A 22 -19.37 -17.70 -1.14
N GLU A 23 -20.29 -17.74 -2.10
CA GLU A 23 -20.02 -17.78 -3.55
C GLU A 23 -19.42 -16.46 -4.07
N LEU A 24 -19.65 -15.34 -3.37
CA LEU A 24 -19.03 -14.05 -3.69
C LEU A 24 -17.61 -13.91 -3.11
N LEU A 25 -17.17 -14.87 -2.29
CA LEU A 25 -15.88 -14.84 -1.61
C LEU A 25 -14.97 -15.99 -2.08
N ALA A 26 -13.72 -15.66 -2.38
CA ALA A 26 -12.68 -16.67 -2.58
C ALA A 26 -12.53 -17.53 -1.31
N PRO A 27 -12.21 -18.84 -1.42
CA PRO A 27 -12.09 -19.73 -0.27
C PRO A 27 -11.16 -19.22 0.84
N SER A 28 -10.08 -18.53 0.48
CA SER A 28 -9.12 -17.91 1.42
C SER A 28 -9.75 -16.82 2.28
N LEU A 29 -10.75 -16.09 1.77
CA LEU A 29 -11.43 -15.00 2.47
C LEU A 29 -12.57 -15.47 3.38
N ARG A 30 -12.90 -16.76 3.35
CA ARG A 30 -13.93 -17.35 4.21
C ARG A 30 -13.38 -17.69 5.61
N LEU A 31 -12.08 -17.50 5.83
CA LEU A 31 -11.42 -17.73 7.10
C LEU A 31 -11.73 -16.60 8.09
N PRO A 32 -11.85 -16.87 9.40
CA PRO A 32 -12.05 -15.83 10.41
C PRO A 32 -10.97 -14.74 10.33
N ASN A 33 -11.37 -13.49 10.55
CA ASN A 33 -10.49 -12.31 10.55
C ASN A 33 -9.77 -12.04 9.22
N SER A 34 -10.33 -12.48 8.10
CA SER A 34 -9.81 -12.12 6.77
C SER A 34 -10.22 -10.71 6.38
N GLU A 35 -9.26 -9.90 5.91
CA GLU A 35 -9.50 -8.54 5.44
C GLU A 35 -9.37 -8.46 3.91
N PHE A 36 -10.21 -7.64 3.27
CA PHE A 36 -10.21 -7.45 1.82
C PHE A 36 -10.85 -6.12 1.43
N VAL A 37 -10.54 -5.66 0.21
CA VAL A 37 -11.22 -4.50 -0.38
C VAL A 37 -12.49 -4.98 -1.07
N ALA A 38 -13.60 -4.32 -0.79
CA ALA A 38 -14.91 -4.65 -1.31
C ALA A 38 -15.45 -3.49 -2.16
N VAL A 39 -16.06 -3.82 -3.30
CA VAL A 39 -16.95 -2.89 -4.00
C VAL A 39 -18.37 -3.18 -3.56
N VAL A 40 -19.03 -2.15 -3.04
CA VAL A 40 -20.38 -2.24 -2.49
C VAL A 40 -21.33 -1.33 -3.25
N ASN A 41 -22.59 -1.75 -3.40
CA ASN A 41 -23.69 -0.93 -3.87
C ASN A 41 -24.72 -0.84 -2.75
N GLY A 42 -24.73 0.26 -2.00
CA GLY A 42 -25.48 0.35 -0.75
C GLY A 42 -24.92 -0.62 0.30
N ARG A 43 -25.72 -1.62 0.69
CA ARG A 43 -25.32 -2.67 1.65
C ARG A 43 -24.89 -3.98 0.98
N ASP A 44 -25.03 -4.06 -0.33
CA ASP A 44 -24.77 -5.29 -1.07
C ASP A 44 -23.31 -5.33 -1.53
N LEU A 45 -22.64 -6.43 -1.24
CA LEU A 45 -21.32 -6.71 -1.79
C LEU A 45 -21.47 -7.04 -3.28
N VAL A 46 -20.88 -6.22 -4.15
CA VAL A 46 -20.88 -6.44 -5.59
C VAL A 46 -19.76 -7.40 -5.98
N ARG A 47 -18.55 -7.15 -5.48
CA ARG A 47 -17.36 -7.99 -5.68
C ARG A 47 -16.27 -7.66 -4.68
N VAL A 48 -15.32 -8.58 -4.55
CA VAL A 48 -14.09 -8.38 -3.77
C VAL A 48 -12.93 -8.08 -4.72
N GLU A 49 -12.18 -7.04 -4.39
CA GLU A 49 -10.94 -6.65 -5.07
C GLU A 49 -9.76 -7.19 -4.26
N LEU A 50 -9.35 -8.43 -4.53
CA LEU A 50 -8.18 -9.05 -3.89
C LEU A 50 -6.91 -8.23 -4.16
N ALA A 51 -6.73 -7.81 -5.41
CA ALA A 51 -5.63 -6.92 -5.82
C ALA A 51 -5.70 -5.55 -5.12
N GLY A 52 -6.90 -5.04 -4.82
CA GLY A 52 -7.09 -3.81 -4.08
C GLY A 52 -6.50 -3.88 -2.67
N ASN A 53 -6.65 -5.02 -1.98
CA ASN A 53 -6.05 -5.21 -0.66
C ASN A 53 -4.52 -5.24 -0.73
N ALA A 54 -3.97 -6.03 -1.67
CA ALA A 54 -2.53 -6.10 -1.86
C ALA A 54 -1.92 -4.73 -2.15
N TRP A 55 -2.55 -3.95 -3.03
CA TRP A 55 -2.09 -2.60 -3.35
C TRP A 55 -2.18 -1.63 -2.17
N LEU A 56 -3.26 -1.65 -1.39
CA LEU A 56 -3.35 -0.82 -0.17
C LEU A 56 -2.27 -1.18 0.85
N ILE A 57 -1.99 -2.48 1.03
CA ILE A 57 -0.91 -2.95 1.90
C ILE A 57 0.44 -2.45 1.38
N ILE A 58 0.70 -2.54 0.07
CA ILE A 58 1.92 -2.02 -0.56
C ILE A 58 2.05 -0.52 -0.33
N GLN A 59 0.98 0.23 -0.60
CA GLN A 59 0.97 1.68 -0.41
C GLN A 59 1.29 2.05 1.03
N ASN A 60 0.61 1.44 2.01
CA ASN A 60 0.82 1.73 3.42
C ASN A 60 2.26 1.38 3.85
N GLN A 61 2.77 0.20 3.49
CA GLN A 61 4.13 -0.20 3.86
C GLN A 61 5.21 0.73 3.29
N ILE A 62 5.07 1.14 2.02
CA ILE A 62 6.01 2.07 1.41
C ILE A 62 5.86 3.46 2.05
N ARG A 63 4.62 3.95 2.22
CA ARG A 63 4.33 5.24 2.86
C ARG A 63 4.98 5.33 4.24
N ASP A 64 4.83 4.30 5.06
CA ASP A 64 5.37 4.28 6.42
C ASP A 64 6.88 4.51 6.42
N VAL A 65 7.63 3.84 5.53
CA VAL A 65 9.07 4.03 5.39
C VAL A 65 9.42 5.42 4.88
N LEU A 66 8.67 5.97 3.93
CA LEU A 66 8.92 7.32 3.41
C LEU A 66 8.69 8.39 4.49
N ASN A 67 7.61 8.24 5.25
CA ASN A 67 7.24 9.16 6.32
C ASN A 67 8.19 9.06 7.52
N SER A 68 8.70 7.86 7.86
CA SER A 68 9.56 7.69 9.03
C SER A 68 11.04 7.92 8.76
N ASP A 69 11.54 7.48 7.60
CA ASP A 69 12.97 7.35 7.37
C ASP A 69 13.51 8.32 6.30
N TRP A 70 12.66 8.77 5.39
CA TRP A 70 13.07 9.64 4.29
C TRP A 70 12.74 11.10 4.54
N ASP A 71 11.45 11.42 4.78
CA ASP A 71 10.84 12.73 5.02
C ASP A 71 11.77 13.95 4.84
N PRO A 72 12.21 14.24 3.61
CA PRO A 72 13.20 15.28 3.37
C PRO A 72 12.65 16.71 3.56
N ILE A 73 11.32 16.87 3.51
CA ILE A 73 10.63 18.15 3.74
C ILE A 73 10.30 18.34 5.24
N GLY A 74 10.11 17.25 5.99
CA GLY A 74 9.81 17.31 7.43
C GLY A 74 8.32 17.53 7.73
N VAL A 75 7.42 17.04 6.87
CA VAL A 75 5.96 17.28 6.97
C VAL A 75 5.16 16.01 7.23
N ALA A 76 5.81 14.86 7.42
CA ALA A 76 5.13 13.58 7.61
C ALA A 76 4.18 13.58 8.83
N ASP A 77 4.47 14.37 9.86
CA ASP A 77 3.61 14.52 11.06
C ASP A 77 2.33 15.35 10.80
N ILE A 78 2.28 16.08 9.68
CA ILE A 78 1.18 17.00 9.34
C ILE A 78 0.36 16.44 8.17
N VAL A 79 1.04 15.88 7.17
CA VAL A 79 0.45 15.41 5.91
C VAL A 79 0.93 13.99 5.64
N ALA A 80 0.10 13.02 5.98
CA ALA A 80 0.47 11.61 5.87
C ALA A 80 0.62 11.14 4.41
N ASP A 81 -0.06 11.78 3.46
CA ASP A 81 -0.10 11.41 2.04
C ASP A 81 0.86 12.22 1.15
N GLU A 82 1.71 13.07 1.74
CA GLU A 82 2.64 13.95 1.01
C GLU A 82 3.47 13.19 -0.04
N TYR A 83 3.97 12.02 0.33
CA TYR A 83 4.87 11.23 -0.51
C TYR A 83 4.17 10.15 -1.35
N ASP A 84 2.83 10.08 -1.31
CA ASP A 84 2.04 9.02 -1.96
C ASP A 84 2.25 8.94 -3.46
N MET A 85 2.45 10.10 -4.09
CA MET A 85 2.63 10.18 -5.53
C MET A 85 3.90 9.44 -6.03
N TYR A 86 4.87 9.16 -5.14
CA TYR A 86 6.10 8.46 -5.49
C TYR A 86 6.02 6.95 -5.26
N ILE A 87 5.05 6.48 -4.46
CA ILE A 87 4.89 5.07 -4.08
C ILE A 87 4.83 4.15 -5.30
N GLY A 88 4.08 4.52 -6.34
CA GLY A 88 3.95 3.72 -7.55
C GLY A 88 5.28 3.45 -8.25
N HIS A 89 6.15 4.45 -8.33
CA HIS A 89 7.45 4.30 -8.97
C HIS A 89 8.42 3.50 -8.09
N ILE A 90 8.42 3.77 -6.78
CA ILE A 90 9.23 3.03 -5.80
C ILE A 90 8.87 1.55 -5.82
N HIS A 91 7.57 1.23 -5.83
CA HIS A 91 7.10 -0.14 -6.00
C HIS A 91 7.63 -0.78 -7.30
N SER A 92 7.66 -0.05 -8.42
CA SER A 92 8.23 -0.55 -9.68
C SER A 92 9.72 -0.87 -9.57
N LEU A 93 10.50 -0.06 -8.83
CA LEU A 93 11.92 -0.31 -8.58
C LEU A 93 12.10 -1.58 -7.73
N LEU A 94 11.32 -1.73 -6.66
CA LEU A 94 11.34 -2.92 -5.80
C LEU A 94 10.97 -4.19 -6.57
N ALA A 95 9.91 -4.13 -7.39
CA ALA A 95 9.47 -5.26 -8.21
C ALA A 95 10.52 -5.69 -9.26
N LYS A 96 11.38 -4.76 -9.70
CA LYS A 96 12.51 -5.03 -10.61
C LYS A 96 13.78 -5.46 -9.89
N ALA A 97 13.74 -5.62 -8.56
CA ALA A 97 14.91 -5.89 -7.73
C ALA A 97 16.05 -4.87 -7.96
N ALA A 98 15.69 -3.60 -8.11
CA ALA A 98 16.66 -2.50 -8.22
C ALA A 98 17.61 -2.50 -7.01
N SER A 99 18.88 -2.13 -7.22
CA SER A 99 19.87 -2.12 -6.15
C SER A 99 19.60 -1.01 -5.12
N GLU A 100 20.17 -1.11 -3.92
CA GLU A 100 20.10 -0.04 -2.91
C GLU A 100 20.58 1.31 -3.49
N LYS A 101 21.60 1.25 -4.35
CA LYS A 101 22.15 2.42 -5.03
C LYS A 101 21.14 3.03 -6.00
N ASP A 102 20.46 2.22 -6.81
CA ASP A 102 19.47 2.71 -7.77
C ASP A 102 18.30 3.40 -7.06
N ILE A 103 17.83 2.83 -5.95
CA ILE A 103 16.78 3.43 -5.13
C ILE A 103 17.29 4.72 -4.48
N SER A 104 18.50 4.72 -3.92
CA SER A 104 19.11 5.92 -3.34
C SER A 104 19.26 7.05 -4.36
N ASP A 105 19.72 6.75 -5.57
CA ASP A 105 19.88 7.74 -6.64
C ASP A 105 18.53 8.30 -7.08
N TYR A 106 17.49 7.45 -7.13
CA TYR A 106 16.13 7.89 -7.40
C TYR A 106 15.58 8.82 -6.31
N LEU A 107 15.80 8.51 -5.02
CA LEU A 107 15.40 9.38 -3.91
C LEU A 107 16.13 10.74 -3.97
N LEU A 108 17.42 10.76 -4.30
CA LEU A 108 18.16 12.00 -4.51
C LEU A 108 17.55 12.83 -5.66
N TRP A 109 17.21 12.17 -6.77
CA TRP A 109 16.56 12.84 -7.89
C TRP A 109 15.22 13.46 -7.49
N LEU A 110 14.41 12.77 -6.67
CA LEU A 110 13.17 13.35 -6.15
C LEU A 110 13.43 14.58 -5.28
N GLU A 111 14.36 14.50 -4.34
CA GLU A 111 14.73 15.61 -3.47
C GLU A 111 15.15 16.84 -4.28
N VAL A 112 15.98 16.67 -5.30
CA VAL A 112 16.53 17.79 -6.08
C VAL A 112 15.55 18.29 -7.13
N GLU A 113 15.03 17.40 -7.97
CA GLU A 113 14.30 17.79 -9.19
C GLU A 113 12.80 17.97 -8.96
N ARG A 114 12.23 17.29 -7.95
CA ARG A 114 10.80 17.43 -7.62
C ARG A 114 10.57 18.41 -6.48
N MET A 115 11.44 18.39 -5.47
CA MET A 115 11.26 19.18 -4.24
C MET A 115 12.13 20.43 -4.20
N GLY A 116 13.13 20.56 -5.08
CA GLY A 116 14.03 21.72 -5.11
C GLY A 116 15.00 21.78 -3.92
N LEU A 117 15.28 20.65 -3.29
CA LEU A 117 16.17 20.53 -2.15
C LEU A 117 17.62 20.26 -2.61
N THR A 118 18.58 20.42 -1.70
CA THR A 118 19.98 20.05 -1.96
C THR A 118 20.24 18.54 -1.89
N GLY A 119 19.24 17.79 -1.39
CA GLY A 119 19.31 16.36 -1.12
C GLY A 119 19.81 16.04 0.29
N THR A 120 19.31 14.93 0.83
CA THR A 120 19.74 14.33 2.11
C THR A 120 21.14 13.70 1.99
N SER A 121 21.64 13.04 3.05
CA SER A 121 22.94 12.34 2.94
C SER A 121 22.80 11.03 2.16
N VAL A 122 23.87 10.59 1.49
CA VAL A 122 23.87 9.29 0.79
C VAL A 122 23.64 8.13 1.77
N ASP A 123 24.20 8.21 2.98
CA ASP A 123 24.02 7.17 4.00
C ASP A 123 22.56 7.07 4.47
N GLN A 124 21.87 8.21 4.58
CA GLN A 124 20.44 8.24 4.88
C GLN A 124 19.63 7.60 3.75
N ARG A 125 19.86 7.98 2.49
CA ARG A 125 19.12 7.39 1.36
C ARG A 125 19.40 5.90 1.19
N LEU A 126 20.63 5.46 1.42
CA LEU A 126 20.97 4.03 1.42
C LEU A 126 20.28 3.27 2.55
N ARG A 127 20.11 3.89 3.74
CA ARG A 127 19.32 3.31 4.82
C ARG A 127 17.85 3.18 4.43
N VAL A 128 17.25 4.23 3.85
CA VAL A 128 15.87 4.19 3.34
C VAL A 128 15.72 3.10 2.29
N ALA A 129 16.64 3.01 1.34
CA ALA A 129 16.64 1.99 0.30
C ALA A 129 16.66 0.55 0.88
N ARG A 130 17.47 0.30 1.91
CA ARG A 130 17.49 -0.99 2.63
C ARG A 130 16.16 -1.28 3.31
N ASN A 131 15.58 -0.29 3.97
CA ASN A 131 14.31 -0.45 4.66
C ASN A 131 13.19 -0.78 3.66
N LEU A 132 13.14 -0.07 2.53
CA LEU A 132 12.22 -0.36 1.43
C LEU A 132 12.41 -1.77 0.85
N GLN A 133 13.66 -2.22 0.65
CA GLN A 133 13.94 -3.57 0.16
C GLN A 133 13.60 -4.67 1.17
N SER A 134 13.61 -4.35 2.47
CA SER A 134 13.27 -5.30 3.55
C SER A 134 11.76 -5.53 3.70
N LEU A 135 10.93 -4.70 3.04
CA LEU A 135 9.48 -4.81 3.09
C LEU A 135 9.00 -6.16 2.55
N ARG A 136 8.05 -6.77 3.26
CA ARG A 136 7.36 -7.97 2.80
C ARG A 136 6.10 -7.57 2.08
N LEU A 137 6.27 -7.21 0.81
CA LEU A 137 5.17 -6.80 -0.05
C LEU A 137 4.37 -8.01 -0.55
N PRO A 138 3.04 -7.99 -0.48
CA PRO A 138 2.21 -9.02 -1.10
C PRO A 138 2.37 -8.98 -2.63
N PRO A 139 2.21 -10.11 -3.33
CA PRO A 139 2.16 -10.10 -4.78
C PRO A 139 0.93 -9.31 -5.25
N LEU A 140 1.11 -8.44 -6.25
CA LEU A 140 -0.02 -7.92 -7.00
C LEU A 140 -0.53 -9.04 -7.90
N GLU A 141 -1.66 -9.64 -7.56
CA GLU A 141 -2.37 -10.51 -8.49
C GLU A 141 -2.81 -9.64 -9.68
N ASN A 142 -2.20 -9.85 -10.84
CA ASN A 142 -2.70 -9.25 -12.07
C ASN A 142 -4.08 -9.84 -12.35
N PRO A 143 -5.15 -9.03 -12.52
CA PRO A 143 -6.34 -9.54 -13.17
C PRO A 143 -5.92 -9.90 -14.60
N MET A 144 -5.91 -11.20 -14.89
CA MET A 144 -5.87 -11.75 -16.25
C MET A 144 -7.04 -11.22 -17.06
#